data_AF-A0A8S0FCC9-F1
#
_entry.id   AF-A0A8S0FCC9-F1
#
_cell.length_a   1.000
_cell.length_b   1.000
_cell.length_c   1.000
_cell.angle_alpha   90.00
_cell.angle_beta   90.00
_cell.angle_gamma   90.00
#
_symmetry.space_group_name_H-M   'P 1'
#
loop_
_entity.id
_entity.type
_entity.pdbx_description
1 polymer ?
#
loop_
_entity_poly.entity_id
_entity_poly.type
_entity_poly.pdbx_seq_one_letter_code
_entity_poly.pdbx_strand_id
1 'polypeptide(L)'
;MLAERGISVDHTTIYRWVQCYAPEMEKRLRWFWRRGFDPSWRLDETYVKVRGKWTYLYRAVDKRGDTIDFYLSPTRSAKAAKRFPGKGIERGRRGIRLPRSIPTKRRAMVQRSPN
;
A
#
# COMPACT_ATOMS: atom_id res chain seq x y z
N MET A 1 12.77 8.08 20.35
CA MET A 1 13.27 6.96 19.52
C MET A 1 14.76 6.69 19.81
N LEU A 2 15.38 5.59 19.35
CA LEU A 2 16.76 5.17 19.73
C LEU A 2 17.82 6.29 19.73
N ALA A 3 17.71 7.24 18.79
CA ALA A 3 18.55 8.43 18.74
C ALA A 3 18.38 9.38 19.96
N GLU A 4 17.16 9.55 20.49
CA GLU A 4 16.90 10.31 21.75
C GLU A 4 17.51 9.62 22.97
N ARG A 5 17.83 8.33 22.88
CA ARG A 5 18.56 7.57 23.92
C ARG A 5 20.07 7.53 23.67
N GLY A 6 20.59 8.33 22.73
CA GLY A 6 22.01 8.40 22.39
C GLY A 6 22.53 7.23 21.57
N ILE A 7 21.66 6.34 21.08
CA ILE A 7 22.06 5.15 20.32
C ILE A 7 22.02 5.50 18.82
N SER A 8 23.20 5.60 18.20
CA SER A 8 23.35 5.77 16.76
C SER A 8 23.09 4.43 16.06
N VAL A 9 22.10 4.39 15.19
CA VAL A 9 21.72 3.19 14.43
C VAL A 9 21.71 3.53 12.96
N ASP A 10 22.47 2.78 12.16
CA ASP A 10 22.45 2.94 10.72
C ASP A 10 21.10 2.53 10.12
N HIS A 11 20.70 3.20 9.04
CA HIS A 11 19.45 2.95 8.34
C HIS A 11 19.32 1.49 7.85
N THR A 12 20.43 0.83 7.49
CA THR A 12 20.41 -0.59 7.09
C THR A 12 20.08 -1.51 8.25
N THR A 13 20.45 -1.16 9.48
CA THR A 13 20.13 -1.92 10.69
C THR A 13 18.64 -1.87 10.97
N ILE A 14 18.02 -0.69 10.87
CA ILE A 14 16.57 -0.53 10.99
C ILE A 14 15.87 -1.37 9.91
N TYR A 15 16.34 -1.30 8.66
CA TYR A 15 15.77 -2.09 7.56
C TYR A 15 15.85 -3.60 7.84
N ARG A 16 17.00 -4.11 8.29
CA ARG A 16 17.17 -5.54 8.65
C ARG A 16 16.23 -5.96 9.77
N TRP A 17 16.06 -5.13 10.80
CA TRP A 17 15.09 -5.39 11.86
C TRP A 17 13.66 -5.43 11.33
N VAL A 18 13.27 -4.49 10.47
CA VAL A 18 11.94 -4.51 9.84
C VAL A 18 11.76 -5.81 9.06
N GLN A 19 12.73 -6.23 8.25
CA GLN A 19 12.64 -7.49 7.49
C GLN A 19 12.51 -8.73 8.41
N CYS A 20 13.23 -8.74 9.53
CA CYS A 20 13.22 -9.87 10.47
C CYS A 20 11.94 -9.94 11.32
N TYR A 21 11.55 -8.80 11.91
CA TYR A 21 10.49 -8.75 12.91
C TYR A 21 9.10 -8.45 12.34
N ALA A 22 8.99 -7.72 11.22
CA ALA A 22 7.67 -7.39 10.66
C ALA A 22 6.80 -8.63 10.36
N PRO A 23 7.33 -9.74 9.80
CA PRO A 23 6.52 -10.94 9.57
C PRO A 23 5.96 -11.55 10.86
N GLU A 24 6.76 -11.55 11.93
CA GLU A 24 6.35 -12.09 13.23
C GLU A 24 5.34 -11.17 13.93
N MET A 25 5.56 -9.86 13.86
CA MET A 25 4.59 -8.87 14.32
C MET A 25 3.28 -8.99 13.56
N GLU A 26 3.32 -9.13 12.23
CA GLU A 26 2.12 -9.30 11.40
C GLU A 26 1.34 -10.54 11.82
N LYS A 27 2.00 -11.69 12.08
CA LYS A 27 1.33 -12.90 12.56
C LYS A 27 0.60 -12.68 13.88
N ARG A 28 1.27 -12.08 14.86
CA ARG A 28 0.73 -11.87 16.22
C ARG A 28 -0.36 -10.80 16.25
N LEU A 29 -0.23 -9.76 15.43
CA LEU A 29 -1.17 -8.64 15.38
C LEU A 29 -2.31 -8.88 14.37
N ARG A 30 -2.23 -9.93 13.55
CA ARG A 30 -3.20 -10.21 12.48
C ARG A 30 -4.64 -10.26 12.98
N TRP A 31 -4.89 -10.82 14.17
CA TRP A 31 -6.23 -10.96 14.71
C TRP A 31 -6.77 -9.62 15.25
N PHE A 32 -5.91 -8.79 15.84
CA PHE A 32 -6.28 -7.46 16.33
C PHE A 32 -6.57 -6.49 15.19
N TRP A 33 -5.82 -6.60 14.09
CA TRP A 33 -5.94 -5.73 12.93
C TRP A 33 -7.02 -6.18 11.94
N ARG A 34 -7.39 -7.47 11.95
CA ARG A 34 -8.58 -7.97 11.23
C ARG A 34 -9.87 -7.68 12.01
N ARG A 35 -10.14 -6.40 12.26
CA ARG A 35 -11.55 -5.96 12.30
C ARG A 35 -12.06 -6.07 10.86
N GLY A 36 -13.23 -6.69 10.67
CA GLY A 36 -13.75 -7.02 9.33
C GLY A 36 -13.60 -5.84 8.37
N PHE A 37 -13.00 -6.09 7.20
CA PHE A 37 -12.90 -5.10 6.14
C PHE A 37 -14.30 -4.65 5.74
N ASP A 38 -14.51 -3.35 5.64
CA ASP A 38 -15.75 -2.84 5.09
C ASP A 38 -15.83 -3.29 3.61
N PRO A 39 -17.02 -3.67 3.10
CA PRO A 39 -17.20 -4.08 1.70
C PRO A 39 -16.90 -2.97 0.68
N SER A 40 -16.53 -1.78 1.14
CA SER A 40 -16.39 -0.54 0.38
C SER A 40 -14.96 -0.05 0.41
N TRP A 41 -14.22 -0.36 -0.65
CA TRP A 41 -12.85 0.09 -0.82
C TRP A 41 -12.72 1.03 -2.02
N ARG A 42 -11.65 1.84 -2.00
CA ARG A 42 -11.22 2.74 -3.07
C ARG A 42 -9.81 2.39 -3.50
N LEU A 43 -9.47 2.71 -4.75
CA LEU A 43 -8.14 2.49 -5.30
C LEU A 43 -7.43 3.83 -5.48
N ASP A 44 -6.41 4.13 -4.68
CA ASP A 44 -5.59 5.33 -4.86
C ASP A 44 -4.47 5.05 -5.87
N GLU A 45 -4.26 5.93 -6.87
CA GLU A 45 -3.11 5.92 -7.78
C GLU A 45 -2.15 7.04 -7.37
N THR A 46 -0.89 6.70 -7.08
CA THR A 46 0.19 7.64 -6.73
C THR A 46 1.45 7.30 -7.51
N TYR A 47 2.29 8.29 -7.80
CA TYR A 47 3.54 8.10 -8.51
C TYR A 47 4.71 8.14 -7.53
N VAL A 48 5.56 7.12 -7.53
CA VAL A 48 6.69 6.98 -6.60
C VAL A 48 7.98 6.68 -7.36
N LYS A 49 9.11 7.16 -6.85
CA LYS A 49 10.42 6.90 -7.45
C LYS A 49 11.05 5.68 -6.77
N VAL A 50 11.19 4.58 -7.51
CA VAL A 50 11.81 3.33 -7.04
C VAL A 50 13.12 3.13 -7.79
N ARG A 51 14.24 3.07 -7.06
CA ARG A 51 15.60 2.92 -7.64
C ARG A 51 15.88 3.91 -8.78
N GLY A 52 15.45 5.16 -8.61
CA GLY A 52 15.66 6.21 -9.60
C GLY A 52 14.64 6.25 -10.74
N LYS A 53 13.82 5.20 -10.92
CA LYS A 53 12.78 5.14 -11.95
C LYS A 53 11.42 5.49 -11.36
N TRP A 54 10.61 6.22 -12.10
CA TRP A 54 9.25 6.46 -11.68
C TRP A 54 8.36 5.24 -11.90
N THR A 55 7.44 5.00 -10.99
CA THR A 55 6.56 3.83 -10.98
C THR A 55 5.20 4.21 -10.42
N TYR A 56 4.14 3.66 -11.01
CA TYR A 56 2.78 3.83 -10.53
C TYR A 56 2.53 2.89 -9.35
N LEU A 57 2.19 3.46 -8.20
CA LEU A 57 1.72 2.77 -7.01
C LEU A 57 0.20 2.86 -6.94
N TYR A 58 -0.44 1.71 -7.01
CA TYR A 58 -1.86 1.52 -6.78
C TYR A 58 -2.07 1.00 -5.37
N ARG A 59 -2.95 1.61 -4.59
CA ARG A 59 -3.24 1.20 -3.22
C ARG A 59 -4.73 1.00 -3.01
N ALA A 60 -5.13 -0.21 -2.63
CA ALA A 60 -6.49 -0.51 -2.23
C ALA A 60 -6.66 -0.10 -0.76
N VAL A 61 -7.49 0.89 -0.49
CA VAL A 61 -7.74 1.43 0.85
C VAL A 61 -9.21 1.26 1.18
N ASP A 62 -9.49 0.80 2.40
CA ASP A 62 -10.84 0.69 2.91
C ASP A 62 -11.42 2.07 3.28
N LYS A 63 -12.75 2.15 3.49
CA LYS A 63 -13.44 3.37 3.93
C LYS A 63 -12.82 3.98 5.19
N ARG A 64 -12.28 3.14 6.08
CA ARG A 64 -11.67 3.57 7.36
C ARG A 64 -10.22 4.04 7.21
N GLY A 65 -9.64 3.93 6.02
CA GLY A 65 -8.25 4.32 5.76
C GLY A 65 -7.24 3.17 5.88
N ASP A 66 -7.68 1.97 6.27
CA ASP A 66 -6.83 0.79 6.35
C ASP A 66 -6.42 0.34 4.94
N THR A 67 -5.12 0.07 4.77
CA THR A 67 -4.64 -0.42 3.48
C THR A 67 -4.84 -1.91 3.36
N ILE A 68 -5.55 -2.31 2.32
CA ILE A 68 -5.89 -3.71 2.01
C ILE A 68 -4.77 -4.35 1.20
N ASP A 69 -4.31 -3.67 0.13
CA ASP A 69 -3.28 -4.19 -0.76
C ASP A 69 -2.60 -3.07 -1.55
N PHE A 70 -1.45 -3.36 -2.14
CA PHE A 70 -0.67 -2.45 -2.99
C PHE A 70 -0.16 -3.16 -4.24
N TYR A 71 -0.18 -2.45 -5.37
CA TYR A 71 0.34 -2.92 -6.64
C TYR A 71 1.24 -1.87 -7.27
N LEU A 72 2.45 -2.29 -7.68
CA LEU A 72 3.42 -1.42 -8.35
C LEU A 72 3.51 -1.79 -9.82
N SER A 73 3.41 -0.79 -10.70
CA SER A 73 3.55 -1.00 -12.14
C SER A 73 4.43 0.09 -12.77
N PRO A 74 5.40 -0.26 -13.63
CA PRO A 74 6.18 0.71 -14.39
C PRO A 74 5.29 1.55 -15.34
N THR A 75 4.17 0.99 -15.78
CA THR A 75 3.24 1.65 -16.71
C THR A 75 1.91 1.94 -16.05
N ARG A 76 1.19 2.93 -16.58
CA ARG A 76 -0.14 3.29 -16.08
C ARG A 76 -1.15 2.25 -16.54
N SER A 77 -1.47 1.28 -15.69
CA SER A 77 -2.44 0.24 -15.99
C SER A 77 -3.46 0.06 -14.88
N ALA A 78 -4.47 0.94 -14.89
CA ALA A 78 -5.61 0.82 -13.99
C ALA A 78 -6.39 -0.49 -14.19
N LYS A 79 -6.35 -1.07 -15.39
CA LYS A 79 -7.01 -2.37 -15.70
C LYS A 79 -6.29 -3.53 -15.02
N ALA A 80 -4.95 -3.54 -15.00
CA ALA A 80 -4.17 -4.54 -14.26
C ALA A 80 -4.36 -4.38 -12.75
N ALA A 81 -4.33 -3.14 -12.25
CA ALA A 81 -4.56 -2.86 -10.84
C ALA A 81 -5.95 -3.28 -10.35
N LYS A 82 -7.01 -3.09 -11.16
CA LYS A 82 -8.37 -3.58 -10.84
C LYS A 82 -8.48 -5.11 -10.81
N ARG A 83 -7.61 -5.82 -11.54
CA ARG A 83 -7.52 -7.28 -11.56
C ARG A 83 -6.56 -7.84 -10.51
N PHE A 84 -5.91 -6.96 -9.74
CA PHE A 84 -5.02 -7.32 -8.65
C PHE A 84 -5.73 -7.24 -7.28
N PRO A 85 -6.99 -7.68 -7.05
CA PRO A 85 -7.34 -7.94 -5.67
C PRO A 85 -6.48 -9.10 -5.18
N GLY A 86 -5.33 -8.79 -4.56
CA GLY A 86 -4.40 -9.77 -4.07
C GLY A 86 -4.94 -10.48 -2.84
N LYS A 87 -4.12 -11.36 -2.28
CA LYS A 87 -4.46 -12.37 -1.26
C LYS A 87 -5.25 -11.84 -0.06
N GLY A 88 -5.24 -10.53 0.23
CA GLY A 88 -6.08 -9.90 1.26
C GLY A 88 -7.58 -9.91 0.94
N ILE A 89 -7.94 -9.76 -0.33
CA ILE A 89 -9.33 -9.73 -0.83
C ILE A 89 -9.84 -11.16 -1.08
N GLU A 90 -8.97 -12.07 -1.53
CA GLU A 90 -9.31 -13.46 -1.83
C GLU A 90 -9.56 -14.32 -0.56
N ARG A 91 -8.84 -14.01 0.54
CA ARG A 91 -9.01 -14.70 1.84
C ARG A 91 -10.26 -14.26 2.61
N GLY A 92 -10.86 -13.13 2.25
CA GLY A 92 -12.12 -12.61 2.81
C GLY A 92 -13.32 -13.03 1.96
N ARG A 93 -13.66 -14.32 1.95
CA ARG A 93 -14.77 -14.86 1.14
C ARG A 93 -16.12 -14.15 1.38
N ARG A 94 -16.82 -13.92 0.24
CA ARG A 94 -18.24 -13.57 0.04
C ARG A 94 -18.64 -12.12 0.36
N GLY A 95 -18.68 -11.26 -0.66
CA GLY A 95 -19.44 -9.99 -0.62
C GLY A 95 -18.72 -8.73 -1.10
N ILE A 96 -17.54 -8.84 -1.71
CA ILE A 96 -16.75 -7.67 -2.10
C ILE A 96 -17.29 -7.13 -3.42
N ARG A 97 -17.87 -5.92 -3.37
CA ARG A 97 -18.27 -5.17 -4.56
C ARG A 97 -17.04 -4.58 -5.24
N LEU A 98 -17.14 -4.36 -6.55
CA LEU A 98 -16.17 -3.57 -7.33
C LEU A 98 -15.88 -2.23 -6.61
N PRO A 99 -14.67 -1.66 -6.76
CA PRO A 99 -14.29 -0.45 -6.04
C PRO A 99 -15.31 0.66 -6.29
N ARG A 100 -15.83 1.24 -5.22
CA ARG A 100 -16.99 2.16 -5.28
C ARG A 100 -16.63 3.48 -5.98
N SER A 101 -15.36 3.87 -5.94
CA SER A 101 -14.80 4.97 -6.70
C SER A 101 -13.39 4.65 -7.17
N ILE A 102 -13.17 4.71 -8.48
CA ILE A 102 -11.81 4.91 -9.01
C ILE A 102 -11.63 6.41 -9.07
N PRO A 103 -10.68 7.02 -8.33
CA PRO A 103 -10.28 8.38 -8.57
C PRO A 103 -9.66 8.42 -9.97
N THR A 104 -10.49 8.64 -10.99
CA THR A 104 -10.04 9.19 -12.25
C THR A 104 -9.62 10.61 -11.95
N LYS A 105 -8.42 10.81 -11.39
CA LYS A 105 -7.84 12.14 -11.28
C LYS A 105 -7.54 12.64 -12.69
N ARG A 106 -8.55 13.20 -13.35
CA ARG A 106 -8.46 14.54 -13.96
C ARG A 106 -8.25 15.52 -12.80
N ARG A 107 -7.04 15.54 -12.22
CA ARG A 107 -6.57 16.70 -11.50
C ARG A 107 -5.27 17.07 -12.20
N ALA A 108 -5.43 17.97 -13.15
CA ALA A 108 -4.32 18.62 -13.80
C ALA A 108 -3.44 19.30 -12.73
N MET A 109 -2.18 19.42 -13.11
CA MET A 109 -1.19 20.38 -12.67
C MET A 109 -0.14 19.91 -11.66
N VAL A 110 1.10 19.90 -12.20
CA VAL A 110 2.26 20.67 -11.69
C VAL A 110 2.69 20.19 -10.29
N GLN A 111 3.77 19.42 -10.14
CA GLN A 111 5.14 19.84 -10.42
C GLN A 111 6.07 18.65 -10.70
N ARG A 112 6.94 18.82 -11.70
CA ARG A 112 8.22 18.10 -11.93
C ARG A 112 8.13 16.62 -12.34
N SER A 113 7.86 16.42 -13.63
CA SER A 113 8.59 15.41 -14.39
C SER A 113 10.08 15.80 -14.40
N PRO A 114 11.03 14.95 -13.97
CA PRO A 114 12.39 15.07 -14.45
C PRO A 114 12.47 14.44 -15.84
N ASN A 115 13.08 15.19 -16.76
CA ASN A 115 13.68 14.69 -18.00
C ASN A 115 14.53 13.43 -17.72
#